data_AF-A0A1I6VJP6-F1
#
_entry.id   AF-A0A1I6VJP6-F1
#
_cell.length_a   1.000
_cell.length_b   1.000
_cell.length_c   1.000
_cell.angle_alpha   90.00
_cell.angle_beta   90.00
_cell.angle_gamma   90.00
#
_symmetry.space_group_name_H-M   'P 1'
#
loop_
_entity.id
_entity.type
_entity.pdbx_description
1 polymer ?
#
loop_
_entity_poly.entity_id
_entity_poly.type
_entity_poly.pdbx_seq_one_letter_code
_entity_poly.pdbx_strand_id
1 'polypeptide(L)'
;MTNSAKLAAEVLKEHRASIDRLDAILVYTLGERFKHTQAVGKLKAEHDLPPSDPNREAGQIARLEDLAKEADLDPEFAKKFLNFIIAEVIQHHKQHQS
;
A
#
# COMPACT_ATOMS: atom_id res chain seq x y z
N MET A 1 -17.01 33.77 16.62
CA MET A 1 -16.91 32.31 16.83
C MET A 1 -16.99 32.02 18.32
N THR A 2 -17.86 31.12 18.74
CA THR A 2 -17.96 30.68 20.15
C THR A 2 -16.66 29.98 20.58
N ASN A 3 -16.34 29.99 21.88
CA ASN A 3 -15.13 29.36 22.42
C ASN A 3 -15.02 27.86 22.00
N SER A 4 -16.17 27.17 21.97
CA SER A 4 -16.28 25.79 21.50
C SER A 4 -15.89 25.61 20.03
N ALA A 5 -16.25 26.55 19.14
CA ALA A 5 -15.90 26.45 17.73
C ALA A 5 -14.40 26.65 17.49
N LYS A 6 -13.73 27.50 18.29
CA LYS A 6 -12.28 27.69 18.23
C LYS A 6 -11.54 26.44 18.72
N LEU A 7 -11.97 25.85 19.83
CA LEU A 7 -11.39 24.61 20.35
C LEU A 7 -11.52 23.45 19.36
N ALA A 8 -12.69 23.30 18.72
CA ALA A 8 -12.89 22.28 17.70
C ALA A 8 -11.98 22.49 16.47
N ALA A 9 -11.73 23.74 16.07
CA ALA A 9 -10.84 24.07 14.97
C ALA A 9 -9.37 23.69 15.25
N GLU A 10 -8.88 23.92 16.47
CA GLU A 10 -7.52 23.52 16.86
C GLU A 10 -7.37 21.99 16.90
N VAL A 11 -8.33 21.27 17.50
CA VAL A 11 -8.32 19.80 17.51
C VAL A 11 -8.35 19.24 16.08
N LEU A 12 -9.18 19.81 15.21
CA LEU A 12 -9.23 19.43 13.79
C LEU A 12 -7.89 19.64 13.08
N LYS A 13 -7.21 20.75 13.38
CA LYS A 13 -5.90 21.06 12.80
C LYS A 13 -4.83 20.05 13.24
N GLU A 14 -4.83 19.66 14.50
CA GLU A 14 -3.91 18.65 15.04
C GLU A 14 -4.13 17.25 14.42
N HIS A 15 -5.40 16.85 14.24
CA HIS A 15 -5.72 15.61 13.54
C HIS A 15 -5.27 15.65 12.08
N ARG A 16 -5.52 16.74 11.36
CA ARG A 16 -5.06 16.90 9.97
C ARG A 16 -3.54 16.84 9.84
N ALA A 17 -2.81 17.53 10.71
CA ALA A 17 -1.36 17.45 10.73
C ALA A 17 -0.85 16.02 10.97
N SER A 18 -1.60 15.22 11.74
CA SER A 18 -1.27 13.80 11.97
C SER A 18 -1.57 12.94 10.74
N ILE A 19 -2.69 13.19 10.06
CA ILE A 19 -3.04 12.55 8.79
C ILE A 19 -1.96 12.83 7.73
N ASP A 20 -1.55 14.08 7.56
CA ASP A 20 -0.52 14.46 6.58
C ASP A 20 0.81 13.69 6.80
N ARG A 21 1.17 13.44 8.06
CA ARG A 21 2.35 12.64 8.41
C ARG A 21 2.18 11.16 8.06
N LEU A 22 0.99 10.60 8.30
CA LEU A 22 0.68 9.22 7.93
C LEU A 22 0.67 9.04 6.41
N ASP A 23 0.12 10.00 5.68
CA ASP A 23 0.12 9.99 4.21
C ASP A 23 1.55 10.00 3.66
N ALA A 24 2.46 10.79 4.24
CA ALA A 24 3.87 10.76 3.86
C ALA A 24 4.49 9.36 4.09
N ILE A 25 4.22 8.72 5.23
CA ILE A 25 4.70 7.36 5.52
C ILE A 25 4.16 6.36 4.49
N LEU A 26 2.87 6.45 4.13
CA LEU A 26 2.27 5.59 3.11
C LEU A 26 2.96 5.75 1.75
N VAL A 27 3.20 6.99 1.31
CA VAL A 27 3.85 7.27 0.02
C VAL A 27 5.28 6.74 -0.01
N TYR A 28 6.09 7.00 1.02
CA TYR A 28 7.45 6.48 1.07
C TYR A 28 7.50 4.94 1.14
N THR A 29 6.59 4.33 1.91
CA THR A 29 6.47 2.87 2.01
C THR A 29 6.12 2.25 0.65
N LEU A 30 5.18 2.85 -0.08
CA LEU A 30 4.85 2.43 -1.43
C LEU A 30 6.07 2.56 -2.34
N GLY A 31 6.76 3.70 -2.34
CA GLY A 31 7.98 3.91 -3.14
C GLY A 31 9.02 2.81 -2.95
N GLU A 32 9.30 2.44 -1.69
CA GLU A 32 10.23 1.34 -1.39
C GLU A 32 9.68 -0.03 -1.86
N ARG A 33 8.39 -0.29 -1.65
CA ARG A 33 7.74 -1.53 -2.13
C ARG A 33 7.86 -1.67 -3.66
N PHE A 34 7.66 -0.59 -4.42
CA PHE A 34 7.78 -0.60 -5.88
C PHE A 34 9.22 -0.90 -6.33
N LYS A 35 10.24 -0.31 -5.68
CA LYS A 35 11.65 -0.62 -5.96
C LYS A 35 11.95 -2.11 -5.77
N HIS A 36 11.47 -2.71 -4.69
CA HIS A 36 11.65 -4.14 -4.44
C HIS A 36 10.94 -5.00 -5.48
N THR A 37 9.71 -4.66 -5.88
CA THR A 37 9.00 -5.42 -6.92
C THR A 37 9.71 -5.37 -8.27
N GLN A 38 10.32 -4.22 -8.63
CA GLN A 38 11.14 -4.08 -9.83
C GLN A 38 12.41 -4.94 -9.76
N ALA A 39 13.11 -4.93 -8.61
CA ALA A 39 14.29 -5.76 -8.41
C ALA A 39 13.95 -7.26 -8.51
N VAL A 40 12.82 -7.69 -7.92
CA VAL A 40 12.32 -9.07 -8.05
C VAL A 40 11.97 -9.39 -9.51
N GLY A 41 11.33 -8.48 -10.23
CA GLY A 41 11.02 -8.65 -11.65
C GLY A 41 12.28 -8.84 -12.50
N LYS A 42 13.31 -8.01 -12.27
CA LYS A 42 14.61 -8.14 -12.93
C LYS A 42 15.28 -9.47 -12.61
N LEU A 43 15.34 -9.85 -11.32
CA LEU A 43 15.91 -11.12 -10.88
C LEU A 43 15.21 -12.32 -11.54
N LYS A 44 13.87 -12.28 -11.61
CA LYS A 44 13.11 -13.34 -12.26
C LYS A 44 13.44 -13.46 -13.75
N ALA A 45 13.57 -12.32 -14.45
CA ALA A 45 13.93 -12.29 -15.86
C ALA A 45 15.38 -12.78 -16.11
N GLU A 46 16.33 -12.41 -15.25
CA GLU A 46 17.74 -12.84 -15.37
C GLU A 46 17.93 -14.36 -15.16
N HIS A 47 17.00 -15.02 -14.47
CA HIS A 47 17.09 -16.43 -14.10
C HIS A 47 15.96 -17.30 -14.66
N ASP A 48 15.21 -16.81 -15.66
CA ASP A 48 14.07 -17.51 -16.28
C ASP A 48 13.05 -18.06 -15.25
N LEU A 49 12.86 -17.35 -14.13
CA LEU A 49 11.92 -17.72 -13.09
C LEU A 49 10.49 -17.31 -13.47
N PRO A 50 9.47 -18.07 -13.03
CA PRO A 50 8.09 -17.78 -13.39
C PRO A 50 7.63 -16.40 -12.86
N PRO A 51 6.88 -15.64 -13.68
CA PRO A 51 6.42 -14.30 -13.30
C PRO A 51 5.43 -14.32 -12.13
N SER A 52 4.63 -15.38 -12.01
CA SER A 52 3.63 -15.59 -10.94
C SER A 52 4.01 -16.77 -10.05
N ASP A 53 3.63 -16.69 -8.78
CA ASP A 53 3.69 -17.77 -7.80
C ASP A 53 2.34 -17.80 -7.06
N PRO A 54 1.36 -18.61 -7.53
CA PRO A 54 0.01 -18.62 -6.99
C PRO A 54 -0.05 -18.98 -5.49
N ASN A 55 0.86 -19.84 -5.01
CA ASN A 55 0.91 -20.21 -3.61
C ASN A 55 1.41 -19.05 -2.75
N ARG A 56 2.43 -18.32 -3.23
CA ARG A 56 2.92 -17.10 -2.58
C ARG A 56 1.84 -16.02 -2.54
N GLU A 57 1.13 -15.82 -3.65
CA GLU A 57 0.05 -14.84 -3.79
C GLU A 57 -1.10 -15.13 -2.83
N ALA A 58 -1.57 -16.38 -2.76
CA ALA A 58 -2.61 -16.79 -1.82
C ALA A 58 -2.21 -16.51 -0.35
N GLY A 59 -0.97 -16.82 0.02
CA GLY A 59 -0.45 -16.53 1.37
C GLY A 59 -0.32 -15.03 1.67
N GLN A 60 -0.06 -14.19 0.66
CA GLN A 60 -0.04 -12.73 0.83
C GLN A 60 -1.43 -12.17 1.12
N ILE A 61 -2.45 -12.67 0.42
CA ILE A 61 -3.84 -12.24 0.61
C ILE A 61 -4.31 -12.59 2.02
N ALA A 62 -4.13 -13.84 2.46
CA ALA A 62 -4.54 -14.27 3.80
C ALA A 62 -3.88 -13.43 4.90
N ARG A 63 -2.55 -13.24 4.81
CA ARG A 63 -1.82 -12.40 5.78
C ARG A 63 -2.33 -10.95 5.78
N LEU A 64 -2.73 -10.41 4.64
CA LEU A 64 -3.21 -9.03 4.56
C LEU A 64 -4.63 -8.89 5.14
N GLU A 65 -5.50 -9.87 4.91
CA GLU A 65 -6.82 -9.92 5.55
C GLU A 65 -6.70 -9.98 7.07
N ASP A 66 -5.71 -10.69 7.61
CA ASP A 66 -5.45 -10.73 9.05
C ASP A 66 -4.87 -9.42 9.58
N LEU A 67 -3.90 -8.81 8.89
CA LEU A 67 -3.37 -7.49 9.25
C LEU A 67 -4.46 -6.40 9.23
N ALA A 68 -5.41 -6.48 8.29
CA ALA A 68 -6.53 -5.55 8.23
C ALA A 68 -7.40 -5.64 9.49
N LYS A 69 -7.72 -6.87 9.92
CA LYS A 69 -8.47 -7.11 11.16
C LYS A 69 -7.71 -6.61 12.38
N GLU A 70 -6.41 -6.87 12.47
CA GLU A 70 -5.56 -6.39 13.58
C GLU A 70 -5.47 -4.86 13.66
N ALA A 71 -5.59 -4.18 12.52
CA ALA A 71 -5.52 -2.73 12.40
C ALA A 71 -6.89 -2.02 12.48
N ASP A 72 -7.97 -2.75 12.80
CA ASP A 72 -9.36 -2.26 12.73
C ASP A 72 -9.72 -1.62 11.37
N LEU A 73 -9.12 -2.16 10.29
CA LEU A 73 -9.38 -1.76 8.92
C LEU A 73 -10.32 -2.76 8.24
N ASP A 74 -11.29 -2.28 7.48
CA ASP A 74 -12.19 -3.13 6.69
C ASP A 74 -11.37 -4.08 5.78
N PRO A 75 -11.45 -5.42 5.98
CA PRO A 75 -10.71 -6.38 5.17
C PRO A 75 -11.00 -6.28 3.67
N GLU A 76 -12.24 -5.94 3.29
CA GLU A 76 -12.61 -5.77 1.88
C GLU A 76 -11.94 -4.54 1.27
N PHE A 77 -11.85 -3.45 2.04
CA PHE A 77 -11.09 -2.27 1.63
C PHE A 77 -9.59 -2.60 1.50
N ALA A 78 -9.00 -3.28 2.49
CA ALA A 78 -7.59 -3.66 2.46
C ALA A 78 -7.25 -4.51 1.24
N LYS A 79 -8.12 -5.47 0.90
CA LYS A 79 -8.00 -6.31 -0.29
C LYS A 79 -8.10 -5.52 -1.59
N LYS A 80 -9.06 -4.61 -1.71
CA LYS A 80 -9.18 -3.71 -2.88
C LYS A 80 -7.94 -2.85 -3.05
N PHE A 81 -7.45 -2.25 -1.96
CA PHE A 81 -6.24 -1.45 -1.96
C PHE A 81 -5.02 -2.26 -2.41
N LEU A 82 -4.83 -3.47 -1.87
CA LEU A 82 -3.73 -4.34 -2.29
C LEU A 82 -3.81 -4.70 -3.77
N ASN A 83 -5.00 -5.11 -4.24
CA ASN A 83 -5.23 -5.46 -5.63
C ASN A 83 -4.90 -4.29 -6.56
N PHE A 84 -5.27 -3.07 -6.17
CA PHE A 84 -4.89 -1.86 -6.87
C PHE A 84 -3.36 -1.68 -6.95
N ILE A 85 -2.65 -1.80 -5.83
CA ILE A 85 -1.18 -1.69 -5.81
C ILE A 85 -0.50 -2.78 -6.66
N ILE A 86 -1.00 -4.02 -6.63
CA ILE A 86 -0.45 -5.12 -7.44
C ILE A 86 -0.68 -4.84 -8.93
N ALA A 87 -1.87 -4.39 -9.32
CA ALA A 87 -2.19 -4.05 -10.70
C ALA A 87 -1.26 -2.95 -11.23
N GLU A 88 -1.00 -1.92 -10.43
CA GLU A 88 -0.10 -0.82 -10.78
C GLU A 88 1.34 -1.32 -11.00
N VAL A 89 1.85 -2.20 -10.13
CA VAL A 89 3.17 -2.83 -10.29
C VAL A 89 3.27 -3.62 -11.60
N ILE A 90 2.25 -4.40 -11.94
CA ILE A 90 2.21 -5.19 -13.19
C ILE A 90 2.22 -4.26 -14.41
N GLN A 91 1.44 -3.18 -14.37
CA GLN A 91 1.41 -2.19 -15.45
C GLN A 91 2.79 -1.52 -15.64
N HIS A 92 3.44 -1.13 -14.55
CA HIS A 92 4.80 -0.57 -14.59
C HIS A 92 5.81 -1.56 -15.19
N HIS A 93 5.76 -2.85 -14.82
CA HIS A 93 6.65 -3.85 -15.42
C HIS A 93 6.44 -4.01 -16.93
N LYS A 94 5.18 -4.01 -17.40
CA LYS A 94 4.88 -4.09 -18.84
C LYS A 94 5.43 -2.90 -19.62
N GLN A 95 5.39 -1.70 -19.05
CA GLN A 95 5.91 -0.50 -19.69
C GLN A 95 7.45 -0.49 -19.75
N HIS A 96 8.12 -0.95 -18.69
CA HIS A 96 9.58 -0.98 -18.59
C HIS A 96 10.26 -2.20 -19.24
N GLN A 97 9.49 -3.22 -19.67
CA GLN A 97 9.97 -4.34 -20.50
C GLN A 97 9.90 -4.05 -22.01
N SER A 98 9.66 -2.79 -22.42
CA SER A 98 9.65 -2.34 -23.83
C SER A 98 11.03 -1.86 -24.29
#